data_AF-A0A0N9VSF1-F1
#
_entry.id   AF-A0A0N9VSF1-F1
#
_cell.length_a   1.000
_cell.length_b   1.000
_cell.length_c   1.000
_cell.angle_alpha   90.00
_cell.angle_beta   90.00
_cell.angle_gamma   90.00
#
_symmetry.space_group_name_H-M   'P 1'
#
loop_
_entity.id
_entity.type
_entity.pdbx_description
1 polymer ?
#
loop_
_entity_poly.entity_id
_entity_poly.type
_entity_poly.pdbx_seq_one_letter_code
_entity_poly.pdbx_strand_id
1 'polypeptide(L)'
;MSTIQLPENIIDSLSLVLKQLQQTLPPIKLETDFSSIAYKWQNKQLIPIQQPKKMYLDDLKGINKQKEKVIQNTLQFLNGLPANDVLLTGSRGTGKSSIVRALLTEYEAQGLRLIEIERDDLSDLPEIQKLIAHRPEKYIVYCDDLAFNAEDENYRSLKSVLDGSLQSGSSNFIIYATSNRRHLLPEFMHENTPLTKVDVPQYTELHPQEAIEEKISLSDRFGMWLSFYPMDQNLYLEIVEHYLAKEAMPFDSEVRIEALRWCQSRGQRSGRAAYQFSKHWIGSQKLKNI
;
A
#
# COMPACT_ATOMS: atom_id res chain seq x y z
N MET A 1 41.39 38.91 -20.11
CA MET A 1 40.43 38.25 -19.22
C MET A 1 40.85 38.56 -17.79
N SER A 2 40.11 39.43 -17.09
CA SER A 2 40.41 39.80 -15.70
C SER A 2 39.98 38.68 -14.77
N THR A 3 40.94 37.92 -14.26
CA THR A 3 40.73 36.96 -13.17
C THR A 3 40.59 37.73 -11.85
N ILE A 4 39.38 37.71 -11.28
CA ILE A 4 39.14 38.20 -9.92
C ILE A 4 39.79 37.19 -8.95
N GLN A 5 40.90 37.58 -8.33
CA GLN A 5 41.49 36.81 -7.23
C GLN A 5 40.75 37.17 -5.94
N LEU A 6 39.93 36.23 -5.44
CA LEU A 6 39.30 36.36 -4.14
C LEU A 6 40.34 36.05 -3.03
N PRO A 7 40.45 36.89 -2.00
CA PRO A 7 41.25 36.61 -0.81
C PRO A 7 40.90 35.26 -0.16
N GLU A 8 41.89 34.48 0.26
CA GLU A 8 41.70 33.12 0.83
C GLU A 8 40.73 33.11 2.03
N ASN A 9 40.79 34.12 2.88
CA ASN A 9 39.90 34.27 4.04
C ASN A 9 38.40 34.40 3.66
N ILE A 10 38.11 34.96 2.48
CA ILE A 10 36.74 35.06 1.96
C ILE A 10 36.28 33.69 1.44
N ILE A 11 37.17 32.93 0.78
CA ILE A 11 36.87 31.58 0.30
C ILE A 11 36.58 30.64 1.47
N ASP A 12 37.36 30.73 2.55
CA ASP A 12 37.15 29.94 3.77
C ASP A 12 35.84 30.30 4.47
N SER A 13 35.55 31.59 4.59
CA SER A 13 34.29 32.08 5.19
C SER A 13 33.07 31.65 4.37
N LEU A 14 33.14 31.75 3.04
CA LEU A 14 32.08 31.27 2.14
C LEU A 14 31.91 29.76 2.23
N SER A 15 33.00 28.99 2.33
CA SER A 15 32.96 27.54 2.47
C SER A 15 32.32 27.13 3.80
N LEU A 16 32.60 27.85 4.88
CA LEU A 16 31.98 27.63 6.19
C LEU A 16 30.47 27.93 6.13
N VAL A 17 30.09 29.06 5.55
CA VAL A 17 28.68 29.45 5.36
C VAL A 17 27.95 28.44 4.48
N LEU A 18 28.56 27.97 3.37
CA LEU A 18 27.97 26.95 2.49
C LEU A 18 27.78 25.61 3.21
N LYS A 19 28.71 25.20 4.06
CA LYS A 19 28.56 23.98 4.89
C LYS A 19 27.42 24.13 5.90
N GLN A 20 27.31 25.29 6.55
CA GLN A 20 26.24 25.56 7.51
C GLN A 20 24.87 25.70 6.83
N LEU A 21 24.84 26.27 5.62
CA LEU A 21 23.67 26.29 4.75
C LEU A 21 23.29 24.89 4.29
N GLN A 22 24.24 24.02 3.90
CA GLN A 22 23.94 22.63 3.56
C GLN A 22 23.36 21.83 4.73
N GLN A 23 23.71 22.17 5.98
CA GLN A 23 23.14 21.53 7.16
C GLN A 23 21.72 22.01 7.50
N THR A 24 21.30 23.17 6.98
CA THR A 24 20.02 23.82 7.31
C THR A 24 19.04 23.84 6.15
N LEU A 25 19.54 23.82 4.91
CA LEU A 25 18.72 23.78 3.71
C LEU A 25 18.20 22.36 3.49
N PRO A 26 16.92 22.23 3.08
CA PRO A 26 16.42 20.94 2.62
C PRO A 26 17.26 20.44 1.43
N PRO A 27 17.36 19.11 1.24
CA PRO A 27 18.04 18.55 0.09
C PRO A 27 17.47 19.14 -1.20
N ILE A 28 18.35 19.37 -2.18
CA ILE A 28 17.96 19.88 -3.49
C ILE A 28 16.95 18.90 -4.09
N LYS A 29 15.79 19.42 -4.51
CA LYS A 29 14.78 18.62 -5.20
C LYS A 29 15.36 18.12 -6.52
N LEU A 30 15.70 16.83 -6.56
CA LEU A 30 16.11 16.16 -7.78
C LEU A 30 14.89 15.96 -8.70
N GLU A 31 15.12 16.03 -10.02
CA GLU A 31 14.11 15.61 -10.98
C GLU A 31 13.77 14.13 -10.77
N THR A 32 12.49 13.78 -10.91
CA THR A 32 12.04 12.40 -10.73
C THR A 32 12.59 11.53 -11.85
N ASP A 33 13.38 10.53 -11.50
CA ASP A 33 13.76 9.46 -12.42
C ASP A 33 12.58 8.50 -12.60
N PHE A 34 11.97 8.55 -13.78
CA PHE A 34 10.84 7.71 -14.13
C PHE A 34 11.22 6.38 -14.83
N SER A 35 12.50 6.03 -14.89
CA SER A 35 12.93 4.74 -15.46
C SER A 35 12.53 3.53 -14.61
N SER A 36 12.29 3.74 -13.31
CA SER A 36 11.85 2.71 -12.37
C SER A 36 10.42 2.23 -12.64
N ILE A 37 10.12 0.99 -12.23
CA ILE A 37 8.76 0.45 -12.27
C ILE A 37 7.94 0.80 -11.02
N ALA A 38 8.62 1.13 -9.92
CA ALA A 38 8.02 1.45 -8.65
C ALA A 38 8.67 2.68 -8.00
N TYR A 39 7.87 3.42 -7.25
CA TYR A 39 8.27 4.65 -6.57
C TYR A 39 7.71 4.66 -5.15
N LYS A 40 8.38 5.38 -4.26
CA LYS A 40 7.85 5.79 -2.96
C LYS A 40 7.63 7.31 -2.99
N TRP A 41 6.44 7.78 -2.61
CA TRP A 41 6.23 9.19 -2.35
C TRP A 41 6.82 9.55 -1.00
N GLN A 42 7.73 10.53 -0.97
CA GLN A 42 8.34 11.03 0.26
C GLN A 42 8.88 12.43 0.02
N ASN A 43 8.72 13.33 1.00
CA ASN A 43 9.24 14.71 0.94
C ASN A 43 8.78 15.47 -0.33
N LYS A 44 7.54 15.25 -0.77
CA LYS A 44 6.98 15.81 -2.01
C LYS A 44 7.71 15.42 -3.29
N GLN A 45 8.30 14.22 -3.31
CA GLN A 45 9.01 13.67 -4.45
C GLN A 45 8.69 12.18 -4.66
N LEU A 46 8.75 11.75 -5.92
CA LEU A 46 8.72 10.34 -6.30
C LEU A 46 10.15 9.79 -6.26
N ILE A 47 10.44 8.98 -5.24
CA ILE A 47 11.73 8.32 -5.07
C ILE A 47 11.68 6.95 -5.75
N PRO A 48 12.54 6.65 -6.75
CA PRO A 48 12.52 5.37 -7.44
C PRO A 48 12.97 4.21 -6.53
N ILE A 49 12.25 3.09 -6.60
CA ILE A 49 12.62 1.83 -5.95
C ILE A 49 13.37 0.98 -6.97
N GLN A 50 14.71 0.97 -6.90
CA GLN A 50 15.54 0.35 -7.95
C GLN A 50 15.38 -1.17 -8.09
N GLN A 51 15.13 -1.89 -6.98
CA GLN A 51 14.99 -3.34 -6.98
C GLN A 51 13.77 -3.76 -6.17
N PRO A 52 12.55 -3.60 -6.72
CA PRO A 52 11.36 -4.06 -6.06
C PRO A 52 11.38 -5.60 -5.98
N LYS A 53 10.99 -6.13 -4.83
CA LYS A 53 10.91 -7.58 -4.63
C LYS A 53 9.83 -8.15 -5.55
N LYS A 54 10.23 -8.98 -6.51
CA LYS A 54 9.29 -9.70 -7.39
C LYS A 54 8.38 -10.62 -6.57
N MET A 55 7.09 -10.59 -6.91
CA MET A 55 6.07 -11.43 -6.32
C MET A 55 5.15 -11.90 -7.43
N TYR A 56 4.78 -13.17 -7.43
CA TYR A 56 3.97 -13.75 -8.51
C TYR A 56 2.55 -14.02 -8.04
N LEU A 57 1.57 -13.83 -8.92
CA LEU A 57 0.16 -14.09 -8.61
C LEU A 57 -0.10 -15.55 -8.24
N ASP A 58 0.71 -16.47 -8.77
CA ASP A 58 0.67 -17.91 -8.47
C ASP A 58 1.09 -18.27 -7.05
N ASP A 59 1.85 -17.39 -6.39
CA ASP A 59 2.28 -17.55 -4.99
C ASP A 59 1.17 -17.24 -3.99
N LEU A 60 0.09 -16.62 -4.46
CA LEU A 60 -1.03 -16.21 -3.61
C LEU A 60 -2.14 -17.26 -3.69
N LYS A 61 -2.12 -18.22 -2.75
CA LYS A 61 -3.13 -19.28 -2.64
C LYS A 61 -4.35 -18.84 -1.84
N GLY A 62 -5.49 -19.46 -2.12
CA GLY A 62 -6.74 -19.26 -1.38
C GLY A 62 -7.48 -17.94 -1.63
N ILE A 63 -6.99 -17.10 -2.55
CA ILE A 63 -7.58 -15.79 -2.89
C ILE A 63 -7.94 -15.67 -4.38
N ASN A 64 -8.28 -16.77 -5.03
CA ASN A 64 -8.50 -16.81 -6.49
C ASN A 64 -9.59 -15.85 -6.96
N LYS A 65 -10.73 -15.79 -6.26
CA LYS A 65 -11.83 -14.85 -6.59
C LYS A 65 -11.40 -13.38 -6.49
N GLN A 66 -10.61 -13.04 -5.46
CA GLN A 66 -10.06 -11.69 -5.29
C GLN A 66 -9.04 -11.39 -6.39
N LYS A 67 -8.17 -12.35 -6.74
CA LYS A 67 -7.22 -12.22 -7.86
C LYS A 67 -7.92 -11.91 -9.17
N GLU A 68 -8.91 -12.70 -9.56
CA GLU A 68 -9.65 -12.51 -10.81
C GLU A 68 -10.23 -11.10 -10.91
N LYS A 69 -10.88 -10.61 -9.84
CA LYS A 69 -11.48 -9.27 -9.81
C LYS A 69 -10.43 -8.15 -9.93
N VAL A 70 -9.33 -8.23 -9.18
CA VAL A 70 -8.28 -7.20 -9.24
C VAL A 70 -7.55 -7.23 -10.58
N ILE A 71 -7.28 -8.42 -11.11
CA ILE A 71 -6.68 -8.58 -12.44
C ILE A 71 -7.57 -7.95 -13.51
N GLN A 72 -8.87 -8.26 -13.51
CA GLN A 72 -9.82 -7.67 -14.43
C GLN A 72 -9.80 -6.13 -14.36
N ASN A 73 -9.89 -5.55 -13.16
CA ASN A 73 -9.86 -4.10 -12.97
C ASN A 73 -8.55 -3.47 -13.47
N THR A 74 -7.42 -4.14 -13.19
CA THR A 74 -6.09 -3.67 -13.60
C THR A 74 -5.92 -3.72 -15.11
N LEU A 75 -6.42 -4.77 -15.77
CA LEU A 75 -6.43 -4.88 -17.22
C LEU A 75 -7.33 -3.83 -17.86
N GLN A 76 -8.52 -3.56 -17.29
CA GLN A 76 -9.38 -2.46 -17.74
C GLN A 76 -8.61 -1.13 -17.71
N PHE A 77 -7.96 -0.82 -16.58
CA PHE A 77 -7.17 0.38 -16.41
C PHE A 77 -6.01 0.50 -17.42
N LEU A 78 -5.26 -0.59 -17.62
CA LEU A 78 -4.15 -0.64 -18.58
C LEU A 78 -4.62 -0.39 -20.02
N ASN A 79 -5.80 -0.89 -20.38
CA ASN A 79 -6.39 -0.70 -21.70
C ASN A 79 -7.14 0.63 -21.84
N GLY A 80 -7.09 1.51 -20.84
CA GLY A 80 -7.81 2.80 -20.85
C GLY A 80 -9.33 2.67 -20.76
N LEU A 81 -9.83 1.51 -20.32
CA LEU A 81 -11.25 1.29 -20.03
C LEU A 81 -11.58 1.77 -18.61
N PRO A 82 -12.87 2.00 -18.28
CA PRO A 82 -13.28 2.34 -16.93
C PRO A 82 -12.81 1.29 -15.92
N ALA A 83 -12.14 1.74 -14.87
CA ALA A 83 -11.64 0.94 -13.76
C ALA A 83 -11.92 1.67 -12.46
N ASN A 84 -12.01 0.91 -11.37
CA ASN A 84 -12.36 1.43 -10.05
C ASN A 84 -11.13 1.57 -9.16
N ASP A 85 -11.19 2.52 -8.23
CA ASP A 85 -10.37 2.49 -7.02
C ASP A 85 -10.73 1.27 -6.17
N VAL A 86 -9.72 0.63 -5.60
CA VAL A 86 -9.86 -0.67 -4.92
C VAL A 86 -9.51 -0.55 -3.45
N LEU A 87 -10.43 -1.00 -2.59
CA LEU A 87 -10.18 -1.21 -1.17
C LEU A 87 -10.08 -2.70 -0.85
N LEU A 88 -8.92 -3.12 -0.34
CA LEU A 88 -8.62 -4.49 0.09
C LEU A 88 -8.70 -4.57 1.62
N THR A 89 -9.71 -5.20 2.19
CA THR A 89 -9.88 -5.31 3.65
C THR A 89 -9.65 -6.72 4.16
N GLY A 90 -9.14 -6.86 5.39
CA GLY A 90 -9.03 -8.17 6.04
C GLY A 90 -7.88 -8.26 7.02
N SER A 91 -7.68 -9.42 7.63
CA SER A 91 -6.64 -9.60 8.65
C SER A 91 -5.20 -9.47 8.10
N ARG A 92 -4.24 -9.29 9.00
CA ARG A 92 -2.81 -9.21 8.63
C ARG A 92 -2.32 -10.53 8.06
N GLY A 93 -1.56 -10.46 6.97
CA GLY A 93 -0.93 -11.64 6.35
C GLY A 93 -1.84 -12.52 5.49
N THR A 94 -3.00 -12.02 5.08
CA THR A 94 -3.93 -12.69 4.12
C THR A 94 -3.61 -12.42 2.65
N GLY A 95 -2.61 -11.59 2.34
CA GLY A 95 -2.15 -11.34 0.97
C GLY A 95 -2.61 -10.02 0.33
N LYS A 96 -3.21 -9.10 1.10
CA LYS A 96 -3.69 -7.80 0.60
C LYS A 96 -2.59 -6.94 -0.05
N SER A 97 -1.47 -6.72 0.62
CA SER A 97 -0.35 -5.95 0.03
C SER A 97 0.38 -6.75 -1.04
N SER A 98 0.36 -8.08 -0.89
CA SER A 98 1.01 -9.02 -1.80
C SER A 98 0.38 -9.04 -3.19
N ILE A 99 -0.95 -8.98 -3.28
CA ILE A 99 -1.64 -8.97 -4.58
C ILE A 99 -1.27 -7.73 -5.40
N VAL A 100 -1.20 -6.55 -4.78
CA VAL A 100 -0.86 -5.31 -5.49
C VAL A 100 0.57 -5.35 -6.04
N ARG A 101 1.52 -5.83 -5.23
CA ARG A 101 2.92 -6.02 -5.66
C ARG A 101 3.06 -7.10 -6.75
N ALA A 102 2.21 -8.12 -6.72
CA ALA A 102 2.17 -9.15 -7.74
C ALA A 102 1.67 -8.62 -9.09
N LEU A 103 0.68 -7.72 -9.10
CA LEU A 103 0.21 -7.05 -10.33
C LEU A 103 1.32 -6.25 -10.98
N LEU A 104 2.12 -5.52 -10.19
CA LEU A 104 3.28 -4.80 -10.73
C LEU A 104 4.23 -5.76 -11.46
N THR A 105 4.55 -6.89 -10.83
CA THR A 105 5.45 -7.89 -11.44
C THR A 105 4.86 -8.47 -12.73
N GLU A 106 3.55 -8.73 -12.75
CA GLU A 106 2.85 -9.31 -13.91
C GLU A 106 2.74 -8.33 -15.08
N TYR A 107 2.47 -7.05 -14.79
CA TYR A 107 2.07 -6.06 -15.80
C TYR A 107 3.08 -4.92 -15.99
N GLU A 108 4.29 -4.99 -15.41
CA GLU A 108 5.35 -3.99 -15.59
C GLU A 108 5.67 -3.73 -17.08
N ALA A 109 5.67 -4.79 -17.88
CA ALA A 109 5.94 -4.77 -19.32
C ALA A 109 4.81 -4.12 -20.14
N GLN A 110 3.59 -4.06 -19.59
CA GLN A 110 2.43 -3.40 -20.21
C GLN A 110 2.32 -1.91 -19.81
N GLY A 111 3.31 -1.38 -19.09
CA GLY A 111 3.33 0.02 -18.65
C GLY A 111 2.71 0.27 -17.29
N LEU A 112 2.42 -0.78 -16.50
CA LEU A 112 1.99 -0.61 -15.11
C LEU A 112 3.14 -0.08 -14.25
N ARG A 113 2.86 0.90 -13.41
CA ARG A 113 3.77 1.48 -12.42
C ARG A 113 3.08 1.53 -11.06
N LEU A 114 3.87 1.44 -9.99
CA LEU A 114 3.36 1.49 -8.61
C LEU A 114 3.96 2.67 -7.87
N ILE A 115 3.14 3.46 -7.19
CA ILE A 115 3.57 4.54 -6.30
C ILE A 115 3.11 4.18 -4.89
N GLU A 116 4.01 3.80 -4.00
CA GLU A 116 3.69 3.63 -2.59
C GLU A 116 3.60 5.00 -1.91
N ILE A 117 2.49 5.26 -1.21
CA ILE A 117 2.26 6.49 -0.44
C ILE A 117 1.92 6.12 1.01
N GLU A 118 2.40 6.91 1.95
CA GLU A 118 2.03 6.78 3.36
C GLU A 118 0.70 7.48 3.62
N ARG A 119 -0.05 7.01 4.63
CA ARG A 119 -1.37 7.57 4.97
C ARG A 119 -1.31 9.08 5.21
N ASP A 120 -0.26 9.53 5.90
CA ASP A 120 -0.11 10.92 6.31
C ASP A 120 0.20 11.86 5.12
N ASP A 121 0.61 11.29 3.97
CA ASP A 121 0.91 12.02 2.74
C ASP A 121 -0.27 12.00 1.74
N LEU A 122 -1.43 11.43 2.09
CA LEU A 122 -2.59 11.35 1.17
C LEU A 122 -3.12 12.73 0.73
N SER A 123 -2.81 13.78 1.48
CA SER A 123 -3.08 15.16 1.07
C SER A 123 -2.32 15.60 -0.19
N ASP A 124 -1.22 14.94 -0.53
CA ASP A 124 -0.39 15.23 -1.70
C ASP A 124 -0.84 14.48 -2.97
N LEU A 125 -1.91 13.67 -2.94
CA LEU A 125 -2.44 12.98 -4.13
C LEU A 125 -2.62 13.89 -5.37
N PRO A 126 -3.12 15.14 -5.25
CA PRO A 126 -3.20 16.06 -6.38
C PRO A 126 -1.83 16.46 -6.95
N GLU A 127 -0.78 16.51 -6.13
CA GLU A 127 0.59 16.78 -6.60
C GLU A 127 1.11 15.57 -7.40
N ILE A 128 0.90 14.36 -6.89
CA ILE A 128 1.25 13.12 -7.60
C ILE A 128 0.56 13.05 -8.96
N GLN A 129 -0.75 13.33 -9.01
CA GLN A 129 -1.52 13.34 -10.25
C GLN A 129 -0.92 14.30 -11.29
N LYS A 130 -0.52 15.51 -10.87
CA LYS A 130 0.11 16.49 -11.76
C LYS A 130 1.46 16.02 -12.30
N LEU A 131 2.27 15.36 -11.47
CA LEU A 131 3.59 14.86 -11.87
C LEU A 131 3.50 13.76 -12.93
N ILE A 132 2.47 12.92 -12.87
CA ILE A 132 2.31 11.79 -13.80
C ILE A 132 1.36 12.09 -14.97
N ALA A 133 0.61 13.20 -14.98
CA ALA A 133 -0.47 13.45 -15.93
C ALA A 133 -0.09 13.31 -17.43
N HIS A 134 1.15 13.65 -17.80
CA HIS A 134 1.63 13.59 -19.19
C HIS A 134 2.39 12.30 -19.54
N ARG A 135 2.38 11.32 -18.63
CA ARG A 135 3.11 10.06 -18.79
C ARG A 135 2.23 9.00 -19.47
N PRO A 136 2.77 8.24 -20.44
CA PRO A 136 2.04 7.15 -21.10
C PRO A 136 1.77 5.96 -20.17
N GLU A 137 2.57 5.81 -19.10
CA GLU A 137 2.42 4.75 -18.12
C GLU A 137 1.13 4.89 -17.29
N LYS A 138 0.70 3.77 -16.70
CA LYS A 138 -0.49 3.67 -15.86
C LYS A 138 -0.07 3.40 -14.42
N TYR A 139 -0.47 4.28 -13.51
CA TYR A 139 0.01 4.29 -12.13
C TYR A 139 -1.06 3.78 -11.16
N ILE A 140 -0.72 2.77 -10.36
CA ILE A 140 -1.46 2.45 -9.15
C ILE A 140 -0.81 3.23 -8.01
N VAL A 141 -1.56 4.13 -7.39
CA VAL A 141 -1.17 4.76 -6.13
C VAL A 141 -1.62 3.86 -5.00
N TYR A 142 -0.67 3.34 -4.24
CA TYR A 142 -0.86 2.29 -3.26
C TYR A 142 -0.62 2.78 -1.83
N CYS A 143 -1.64 2.67 -0.98
CA CYS A 143 -1.54 2.95 0.44
C CYS A 143 -1.71 1.66 1.27
N ASP A 144 -0.70 1.29 2.06
CA ASP A 144 -0.78 0.14 2.96
C ASP A 144 -1.35 0.54 4.33
N ASP A 145 -2.18 -0.32 4.92
CA ASP A 145 -2.81 -0.13 6.25
C ASP A 145 -3.52 1.22 6.43
N LEU A 146 -4.39 1.56 5.47
CA LEU A 146 -5.27 2.72 5.50
C LEU A 146 -6.26 2.61 6.67
N ALA A 147 -6.01 3.39 7.72
CA ALA A 147 -6.91 3.59 8.84
C ALA A 147 -6.72 5.00 9.39
N PHE A 148 -7.81 5.73 9.55
CA PHE A 148 -7.83 7.12 10.01
C PHE A 148 -8.29 7.21 11.46
N ASN A 149 -7.96 8.32 12.11
CA ASN A 149 -8.62 8.75 13.34
C ASN A 149 -9.71 9.76 12.98
N ALA A 150 -10.66 10.02 13.88
CA ALA A 150 -11.81 10.90 13.60
C ALA A 150 -11.41 12.35 13.25
N GLU A 151 -10.25 12.81 13.71
CA GLU A 151 -9.74 14.17 13.50
C GLU A 151 -8.74 14.28 12.33
N ASP A 152 -8.53 13.21 11.57
CA ASP A 152 -7.47 13.15 10.56
C ASP A 152 -7.87 13.86 9.26
N GLU A 153 -7.31 15.03 8.94
CA GLU A 153 -7.68 15.78 7.73
C GLU A 153 -7.38 15.03 6.42
N ASN A 154 -6.49 14.03 6.45
CA ASN A 154 -6.08 13.27 5.26
C ASN A 154 -7.25 12.52 4.59
N TYR A 155 -8.29 12.15 5.35
CA TYR A 155 -9.44 11.47 4.76
C TYR A 155 -10.21 12.39 3.81
N ARG A 156 -10.23 13.72 4.03
CA ARG A 156 -10.94 14.68 3.17
C ARG A 156 -10.27 14.82 1.80
N SER A 157 -8.95 14.81 1.78
CA SER A 157 -8.17 14.83 0.54
C SER A 157 -8.40 13.58 -0.29
N LEU A 158 -8.35 12.40 0.35
CA LEU A 158 -8.68 11.13 -0.31
C LEU A 158 -10.13 11.13 -0.82
N LYS A 159 -11.08 11.58 0.02
CA LYS A 159 -12.51 11.72 -0.30
C LYS A 159 -12.70 12.51 -1.60
N SER A 160 -12.05 13.67 -1.71
CA SER A 160 -12.10 14.55 -2.89
C SER A 160 -11.56 13.89 -4.16
N VAL A 161 -10.45 13.14 -4.05
CA VAL A 161 -9.85 12.45 -5.20
C VAL A 161 -10.75 11.31 -5.68
N LEU A 162 -11.34 10.54 -4.76
CA LEU A 162 -12.24 9.42 -5.09
C LEU A 162 -13.58 9.87 -5.69
N ASP A 163 -14.11 11.04 -5.31
CA ASP A 163 -15.30 11.62 -5.99
C ASP A 163 -15.02 12.02 -7.44
N GLY A 164 -13.74 12.10 -7.80
CA GLY A 164 -13.29 12.70 -9.04
C GLY A 164 -13.32 14.22 -8.96
N SER A 165 -12.24 14.85 -9.41
CA SER A 165 -12.33 16.27 -9.75
C SER A 165 -13.26 16.43 -10.97
N LEU A 166 -13.95 17.56 -11.05
CA LEU A 166 -14.81 17.95 -12.20
C LEU A 166 -14.09 17.90 -13.57
N GLN A 167 -12.78 17.63 -13.60
CA GLN A 167 -11.94 17.43 -14.78
C GLN A 167 -11.79 15.95 -15.13
N SER A 168 -12.90 15.23 -15.26
CA SER A 168 -12.93 13.78 -15.53
C SER A 168 -12.52 13.46 -16.98
N GLY A 169 -11.24 13.65 -17.30
CA GLY A 169 -10.55 12.95 -18.38
C GLY A 169 -10.02 11.62 -17.87
N SER A 170 -9.79 10.64 -18.77
CA SER A 170 -9.19 9.35 -18.45
C SER A 170 -7.90 9.51 -17.65
N SER A 171 -7.96 9.32 -16.34
CA SER A 171 -6.79 9.40 -15.49
C SER A 171 -5.84 8.24 -15.82
N ASN A 172 -4.55 8.53 -15.85
CA ASN A 172 -3.52 7.50 -15.88
C ASN A 172 -3.14 7.06 -14.46
N PHE A 173 -4.01 7.28 -13.47
CA PHE A 173 -3.82 6.86 -12.09
C PHE A 173 -5.12 6.30 -11.48
N ILE A 174 -4.99 5.31 -10.60
CA ILE A 174 -6.05 4.75 -9.74
C ILE A 174 -5.48 4.47 -8.35
N ILE A 175 -6.33 4.40 -7.33
CA ILE A 175 -5.94 4.23 -5.93
C ILE A 175 -6.27 2.81 -5.45
N TYR A 176 -5.25 2.10 -4.97
CA TYR A 176 -5.40 0.82 -4.28
C TYR A 176 -5.02 0.99 -2.81
N ALA A 177 -5.92 0.67 -1.89
CA ALA A 177 -5.65 0.75 -0.46
C ALA A 177 -5.83 -0.61 0.22
N THR A 178 -5.00 -0.92 1.21
CA THR A 178 -5.28 -2.04 2.13
C THR A 178 -5.76 -1.52 3.47
N SER A 179 -6.65 -2.23 4.14
CA SER A 179 -6.99 -1.94 5.52
C SER A 179 -7.14 -3.22 6.34
N ASN A 180 -6.70 -3.15 7.60
CA ASN A 180 -6.98 -4.20 8.58
C ASN A 180 -8.37 -4.06 9.21
N ARG A 181 -9.05 -2.92 8.99
CA ARG A 181 -10.41 -2.66 9.44
C ARG A 181 -11.37 -2.74 8.24
N ARG A 182 -12.63 -3.06 8.53
CA ARG A 182 -13.70 -3.00 7.52
C ARG A 182 -14.06 -1.55 7.22
N HIS A 183 -14.18 -0.73 8.26
CA HIS A 183 -14.41 0.70 8.17
C HIS A 183 -13.09 1.45 8.38
N LEU A 184 -12.81 2.41 7.49
CA LEU A 184 -11.55 3.17 7.50
C LEU A 184 -11.45 4.14 8.69
N LEU A 185 -12.58 4.53 9.27
CA LEU A 185 -12.69 5.37 10.45
C LEU A 185 -13.20 4.55 11.64
N PRO A 186 -12.80 4.89 12.88
CA PRO A 186 -13.25 4.18 14.07
C PRO A 186 -14.74 4.43 14.32
N GLU A 187 -15.47 3.37 14.64
CA GLU A 187 -16.80 3.43 15.22
C GLU A 187 -16.66 3.54 16.75
N PHE A 188 -17.27 4.56 17.36
CA PHE A 188 -17.29 4.66 18.82
C PHE A 188 -18.59 4.05 19.37
N MET A 189 -18.52 3.38 20.52
CA MET A 189 -19.70 2.70 21.12
C MET A 189 -20.88 3.64 21.42
N HIS A 190 -20.61 4.92 21.71
CA HIS A 190 -21.66 5.92 21.93
C HIS A 190 -22.41 6.31 20.64
N GLU A 191 -21.78 6.15 19.47
CA GLU A 191 -22.38 6.37 18.15
C GLU A 191 -23.33 5.21 17.76
N ASN A 192 -23.06 4.00 18.26
CA ASN A 192 -23.88 2.80 18.03
C ASN A 192 -25.05 2.63 19.00
N THR A 193 -25.23 3.58 19.94
CA THR A 193 -26.33 3.54 20.91
C THR A 193 -27.50 4.35 20.35
N PRO A 194 -28.66 3.75 20.07
CA PRO A 194 -29.81 4.51 19.59
C PRO A 194 -30.23 5.48 20.70
N LEU A 195 -30.09 6.78 20.43
CA LEU A 195 -30.56 7.84 21.32
C LEU A 195 -32.08 7.70 21.48
N THR A 196 -32.54 7.14 22.59
CA THR A 196 -33.91 7.32 23.04
C THR A 196 -34.11 8.79 23.41
N LYS A 197 -35.20 9.40 22.95
CA LYS A 197 -35.55 10.84 23.06
C LYS A 197 -35.53 11.46 24.47
N VAL A 198 -35.09 10.73 25.50
CA VAL A 198 -35.14 11.14 26.91
C VAL A 198 -33.80 11.68 27.43
N ASP A 199 -32.69 11.45 26.72
CA ASP A 199 -31.34 11.77 27.22
C ASP A 199 -30.65 12.95 26.51
N VAL A 200 -31.39 14.00 26.13
CA VAL A 200 -30.79 15.20 25.48
C VAL A 200 -30.76 16.40 26.45
N PRO A 201 -29.61 16.73 27.05
CA PRO A 201 -29.40 18.06 27.61
C PRO A 201 -29.37 19.09 26.46
N GLN A 202 -30.06 20.22 26.63
CA GLN A 202 -30.34 21.24 25.62
C GLN A 202 -29.14 22.00 25.01
N TYR A 203 -27.90 21.53 25.14
CA TYR A 203 -26.72 22.25 24.64
C TYR A 203 -25.63 21.33 24.12
N THR A 204 -25.88 20.62 23.02
CA THR A 204 -24.86 20.28 22.00
C THR A 204 -25.58 19.65 20.81
N GLU A 205 -25.68 20.38 19.70
CA GLU A 205 -26.03 19.80 18.40
C GLU A 205 -24.85 18.93 17.92
N LEU A 206 -24.70 17.75 18.53
CA LEU A 206 -23.94 16.66 17.98
C LEU A 206 -24.96 15.76 17.31
N HIS A 207 -24.97 15.70 15.99
CA HIS A 207 -25.72 14.72 15.21
C HIS A 207 -24.81 13.49 14.99
N PRO A 208 -24.75 12.51 15.91
CA PRO A 208 -23.89 11.34 15.77
C PRO A 208 -24.17 10.54 14.49
N GLN A 209 -25.40 10.62 13.96
CA GLN A 209 -25.77 10.00 12.68
C GLN A 209 -25.03 10.61 11.48
N GLU A 210 -24.81 11.92 11.44
CA GLU A 210 -24.08 12.59 10.35
C GLU A 210 -22.60 12.21 10.35
N ALA A 211 -21.99 12.09 11.54
CA ALA A 211 -20.62 11.63 11.69
C ALA A 211 -20.45 10.15 11.27
N ILE A 212 -21.44 9.29 11.54
CA ILE A 212 -21.45 7.88 11.10
C ILE A 212 -21.63 7.78 9.57
N GLU A 213 -22.55 8.55 9.00
CA GLU A 213 -22.78 8.58 7.55
C GLU A 213 -21.54 9.08 6.79
N GLU A 214 -20.82 10.07 7.33
CA GLU A 214 -19.57 10.55 6.74
C GLU A 214 -18.45 9.48 6.80
N LYS A 215 -18.43 8.63 7.85
CA LYS A 215 -17.45 7.53 7.99
C LYS A 215 -17.69 6.39 7.00
N ILE A 216 -18.95 6.04 6.76
CA ILE A 216 -19.35 5.03 5.77
C ILE A 216 -19.11 5.59 4.35
N SER A 217 -19.38 6.89 4.15
CA SER A 217 -19.23 7.58 2.86
C SER A 217 -17.84 7.44 2.23
N LEU A 218 -16.75 7.42 3.01
CA LEU A 218 -15.40 7.27 2.43
C LEU A 218 -15.14 5.87 1.88
N SER A 219 -15.54 4.84 2.64
CA SER A 219 -15.28 3.46 2.24
C SER A 219 -16.13 3.06 1.03
N ASP A 220 -17.35 3.59 0.94
CA ASP A 220 -18.28 3.34 -0.17
C ASP A 220 -17.87 4.02 -1.49
N ARG A 221 -16.96 4.99 -1.45
CA ARG A 221 -16.41 5.64 -2.66
C ARG A 221 -15.41 4.78 -3.42
N PHE A 222 -14.88 3.74 -2.79
CA PHE A 222 -14.11 2.74 -3.52
C PHE A 222 -15.07 1.89 -4.36
N GLY A 223 -15.03 2.07 -5.68
CA GLY A 223 -15.89 1.34 -6.61
C GLY A 223 -15.69 -0.18 -6.59
N MET A 224 -14.58 -0.67 -6.00
CA MET A 224 -14.36 -2.09 -5.75
C MET A 224 -13.88 -2.37 -4.32
N TRP A 225 -14.65 -3.18 -3.60
CA TRP A 225 -14.31 -3.64 -2.27
C TRP A 225 -14.08 -5.16 -2.23
N LEU A 226 -12.89 -5.59 -1.80
CA LEU A 226 -12.52 -7.00 -1.68
C LEU A 226 -12.14 -7.36 -0.25
N SER A 227 -12.85 -8.34 0.30
CA SER A 227 -12.58 -8.90 1.63
C SER A 227 -11.68 -10.13 1.57
N PHE A 228 -10.67 -10.14 2.43
CA PHE A 228 -9.69 -11.21 2.63
C PHE A 228 -9.91 -11.86 3.98
N TYR A 229 -10.31 -13.12 3.97
CA TYR A 229 -10.64 -13.87 5.17
C TYR A 229 -9.39 -14.53 5.78
N PRO A 230 -9.39 -14.78 7.10
CA PRO A 230 -8.40 -15.64 7.73
C PRO A 230 -8.34 -17.00 7.04
N MET A 231 -7.14 -17.54 6.89
CA MET A 231 -6.93 -18.86 6.30
C MET A 231 -7.10 -19.97 7.33
N ASP A 232 -7.63 -21.10 6.86
CA ASP A 232 -7.66 -22.33 7.64
C ASP A 232 -6.28 -23.02 7.64
N GLN A 233 -6.21 -24.14 8.35
CA GLN A 233 -4.98 -24.92 8.43
C GLN A 233 -4.60 -25.55 7.09
N ASN A 234 -5.57 -25.99 6.30
CA ASN A 234 -5.31 -26.68 5.03
C ASN A 234 -4.67 -25.72 4.04
N LEU A 235 -5.24 -24.52 3.90
CA LEU A 235 -4.68 -23.46 3.07
C LEU A 235 -3.30 -23.00 3.56
N TYR A 236 -3.08 -22.93 4.87
CA TYR A 236 -1.75 -22.65 5.43
C TYR A 236 -0.71 -23.69 4.97
N LEU A 237 -1.05 -24.99 5.05
CA LEU A 237 -0.16 -26.07 4.63
C LEU A 237 0.03 -26.11 3.11
N GLU A 238 -1.02 -25.84 2.33
CA GLU A 238 -0.94 -25.71 0.87
C GLU A 238 0.06 -24.63 0.45
N ILE A 239 0.09 -23.49 1.16
CA ILE A 239 1.08 -22.43 0.89
C ILE A 239 2.50 -22.91 1.20
N VAL A 240 2.70 -23.64 2.29
CA VAL A 240 4.02 -24.20 2.64
C VAL A 240 4.48 -25.20 1.57
N GLU A 241 3.61 -26.14 1.22
CA GLU A 241 3.86 -27.14 0.16
C GLU A 241 4.22 -26.46 -1.17
N HIS A 242 3.49 -25.41 -1.56
CA HIS A 242 3.76 -24.64 -2.78
C HIS A 242 5.18 -24.03 -2.78
N TYR A 243 5.63 -23.44 -1.66
CA TYR A 243 6.97 -22.86 -1.59
C TYR A 243 8.08 -23.92 -1.57
N LEU A 244 7.84 -25.10 -0.98
CA LEU A 244 8.81 -26.20 -1.02
C LEU A 244 8.88 -26.84 -2.41
N ALA A 245 7.75 -26.98 -3.10
CA ALA A 245 7.69 -27.49 -4.46
C ALA A 245 8.50 -26.63 -5.44
N LYS A 246 8.54 -25.30 -5.25
CA LYS A 246 9.38 -24.39 -6.03
C LYS A 246 10.89 -24.68 -5.92
N GLU A 247 11.31 -25.28 -4.81
CA GLU A 247 12.70 -25.69 -4.56
C GLU A 247 12.91 -27.20 -4.75
N ALA A 248 11.94 -27.88 -5.37
CA ALA A 248 11.92 -29.34 -5.55
C ALA A 248 12.11 -30.12 -4.24
N MET A 249 11.63 -29.57 -3.11
CA MET A 249 11.69 -30.23 -1.80
C MET A 249 10.37 -30.95 -1.50
N PRO A 250 10.42 -32.16 -0.91
CA PRO A 250 9.21 -32.89 -0.55
C PRO A 250 8.49 -32.23 0.62
N PHE A 251 7.16 -32.30 0.60
CA PHE A 251 6.30 -31.95 1.72
C PHE A 251 5.87 -33.24 2.43
N ASP A 252 6.65 -33.66 3.42
CA ASP A 252 6.41 -34.89 4.19
C ASP A 252 5.69 -34.63 5.54
N SER A 253 5.51 -35.69 6.32
CA SER A 253 4.89 -35.60 7.64
C SER A 253 5.70 -34.77 8.64
N GLU A 254 7.03 -34.77 8.54
CA GLU A 254 7.90 -34.00 9.43
C GLU A 254 7.73 -32.50 9.16
N VAL A 255 7.82 -32.10 7.89
CA VAL A 255 7.57 -30.74 7.42
C VAL A 255 6.20 -30.26 7.88
N ARG A 256 5.17 -31.08 7.70
CA ARG A 256 3.80 -30.75 8.12
C ARG A 256 3.72 -30.46 9.62
N ILE A 257 4.32 -31.31 10.46
CA ILE A 257 4.30 -31.16 11.92
C ILE A 257 5.05 -29.88 12.32
N GLU A 258 6.24 -29.67 11.76
CA GLU A 258 7.07 -28.50 12.06
C GLU A 258 6.43 -27.18 11.57
N ALA A 259 5.77 -27.19 10.42
CA ALA A 259 4.99 -26.06 9.93
C ALA A 259 3.86 -25.68 10.90
N LEU A 260 3.13 -26.67 11.39
CA LEU A 260 2.06 -26.44 12.37
C LEU A 260 2.59 -25.92 13.70
N ARG A 261 3.72 -26.46 14.19
CA ARG A 261 4.40 -25.93 15.39
C ARG A 261 4.86 -24.49 15.21
N TRP A 262 5.39 -24.16 14.03
CA TRP A 262 5.80 -22.80 13.69
C TRP A 262 4.65 -21.81 13.72
N CYS A 263 3.49 -22.15 13.14
CA CYS A 263 2.34 -21.24 13.14
C CYS A 263 1.74 -21.06 14.54
N GLN A 264 1.74 -22.12 15.37
CA GLN A 264 1.24 -22.06 16.74
C GLN A 264 2.12 -21.15 17.62
N SER A 265 3.45 -21.24 17.53
CA SER A 265 4.35 -20.38 18.30
C SER A 265 4.22 -18.89 17.94
N ARG A 266 3.78 -18.60 16.70
CA ARG A 266 3.53 -17.25 16.18
C ARG A 266 2.12 -16.72 16.46
N GLY A 267 1.23 -17.55 17.01
CA GLY A 267 -0.14 -17.16 17.38
C GLY A 267 -1.11 -16.89 16.21
N GLN A 268 -0.70 -17.06 14.95
CA GLN A 268 -1.61 -16.89 13.80
C GLN A 268 -1.23 -17.73 12.58
N ARG A 269 -2.26 -18.22 11.88
CA ARG A 269 -2.13 -18.83 10.55
C ARG A 269 -2.23 -17.72 9.50
N SER A 270 -1.15 -17.49 8.77
CA SER A 270 -1.08 -16.45 7.74
C SER A 270 -0.10 -16.85 6.64
N GLY A 271 -0.29 -16.31 5.44
CA GLY A 271 0.61 -16.59 4.30
C GLY A 271 2.02 -16.07 4.58
N ARG A 272 2.13 -14.99 5.35
CA ARG A 272 3.40 -14.49 5.88
C ARG A 272 4.10 -15.55 6.75
N ALA A 273 3.39 -16.18 7.68
CA ALA A 273 3.95 -17.22 8.54
C ALA A 273 4.35 -18.46 7.73
N ALA A 274 3.55 -18.85 6.73
CA ALA A 274 3.85 -19.97 5.84
C ALA A 274 5.13 -19.72 5.02
N TYR A 275 5.27 -18.53 4.43
CA TYR A 275 6.49 -18.15 3.70
C TYR A 275 7.73 -18.10 4.61
N GLN A 276 7.60 -17.55 5.83
CA GLN A 276 8.70 -17.50 6.80
C GLN A 276 9.16 -18.89 7.23
N PHE A 277 8.21 -19.81 7.50
CA PHE A 277 8.51 -21.21 7.78
C PHE A 277 9.22 -21.85 6.58
N SER A 278 8.67 -21.71 5.38
CA SER A 278 9.23 -22.30 4.16
C SER A 278 10.67 -21.84 3.93
N LYS A 279 10.93 -20.53 4.05
CA LYS A 279 12.29 -19.96 3.96
C LYS A 279 13.24 -20.55 5.01
N HIS A 280 12.78 -20.69 6.26
CA HIS A 280 13.57 -21.29 7.34
C HIS A 280 13.89 -22.76 7.05
N TRP A 281 12.89 -23.54 6.65
CA TRP A 281 13.04 -24.95 6.34
C TRP A 281 14.00 -25.18 5.17
N ILE A 282 13.76 -24.51 4.04
CA ILE A 282 14.62 -24.58 2.84
C ILE A 282 16.07 -24.22 3.20
N GLY A 283 16.27 -23.13 3.93
CA GLY A 283 17.61 -22.70 4.35
C GLY A 283 18.31 -23.73 5.24
N SER A 284 17.59 -24.29 6.21
CA SER A 284 18.11 -25.33 7.11
C SER A 284 18.51 -26.60 6.36
N GLN A 285 17.67 -27.08 5.42
CA GLN A 285 17.97 -28.28 4.65
C GLN A 285 19.12 -28.08 3.66
N LYS A 286 19.17 -26.92 2.98
CA LYS A 286 20.31 -26.61 2.09
C LYS A 286 21.63 -26.49 2.85
N LEU A 287 21.62 -25.92 4.05
CA LEU A 287 22.83 -25.79 4.87
C LEU A 287 23.41 -27.15 5.30
N LYS A 288 22.58 -28.16 5.52
CA LYS A 288 23.05 -29.53 5.83
C LYS A 288 23.78 -30.20 4.65
N ASN A 289 23.55 -29.71 3.43
CA ASN A 289 24.13 -30.25 2.19
C ASN A 289 25.36 -29.46 1.72
N ILE A 290 25.79 -28.44 2.47
CA ILE A 290 27.03 -27.68 2.27
C ILE A 290 28.07 -28.20 3.25
#